data_AF-E3NN04-F1
#
_entry.id   AF-E3NN04-F1
#
_cell.length_a   1.000
_cell.length_b   1.000
_cell.length_c   1.000
_cell.angle_alpha   90.00
_cell.angle_beta   90.00
_cell.angle_gamma   90.00
#
_symmetry.space_group_name_H-M   'P 1'
#
loop_
_entity.id
_entity.type
_entity.pdbx_description
1 polymer ?
#
loop_
_entity_poly.entity_id
_entity_poly.type
_entity_poly.pdbx_seq_one_letter_code
_entity_poly.pdbx_strand_id
1 'polypeptide(L)'
;MCGISQSKFANRVLKRTQGTLSDTLKKPKPWEDLKEVGKQIYIQMAEWMSLPLDEKMAKVEEEGAELVNEKTDFSEKSSDASKPTKKRFQFSQHQKDTLEAIFNIERRPDQRIMAVTAEKLNLDFIQVHTYFMNARRRSRFADDKRVEEMDIE
;
A
#
# COMPACT_ATOMS: atom_id res chain seq x y z
N MET A 1 4.62 28.52 -1.91
CA MET A 1 4.57 27.05 -1.98
C MET A 1 3.90 26.66 -3.30
N CYS A 2 4.59 25.92 -4.16
CA CYS A 2 3.99 25.38 -5.38
C CYS A 2 2.87 24.39 -4.99
N GLY A 3 1.61 24.73 -5.29
CA GLY A 3 0.41 23.98 -4.91
C GLY A 3 0.19 22.69 -5.70
N ILE A 4 1.20 21.82 -5.80
CA ILE A 4 1.11 20.56 -6.53
C ILE A 4 0.39 19.53 -5.66
N SER A 5 -0.74 19.00 -6.15
CA SER A 5 -1.46 17.95 -5.43
C SER A 5 -0.70 16.63 -5.45
N GLN A 6 -0.78 15.86 -4.36
CA GLN A 6 -0.17 14.52 -4.28
C GLN A 6 -0.64 13.61 -5.41
N SER A 7 -1.91 13.73 -5.83
CA SER A 7 -2.45 12.97 -6.96
C SER A 7 -1.75 13.33 -8.27
N LYS A 8 -1.56 14.62 -8.55
CA LYS A 8 -0.91 15.09 -9.77
C LYS A 8 0.55 14.63 -9.81
N PHE A 9 1.27 14.79 -8.70
CA PHE A 9 2.65 14.33 -8.59
C PHE A 9 2.78 12.80 -8.73
N ALA A 10 1.97 12.03 -8.01
CA ALA A 10 2.01 10.57 -8.07
C ALA A 10 1.78 10.04 -9.49
N ASN A 11 0.74 10.55 -10.17
CA ASN A 11 0.37 10.08 -11.49
C ASN A 11 1.34 10.55 -12.57
N ARG A 12 1.76 11.82 -12.55
CA ARG A 12 2.54 12.40 -13.65
C ARG A 12 4.03 12.09 -13.53
N VAL A 13 4.59 12.19 -12.33
CA VAL A 13 6.03 12.02 -12.10
C VAL A 13 6.38 10.57 -11.79
N LEU A 14 5.65 9.91 -10.90
CA LEU A 14 6.03 8.58 -10.40
C LEU A 14 5.32 7.43 -11.12
N LYS A 15 4.30 7.74 -11.93
CA LYS A 15 3.38 6.75 -12.54
C LYS A 15 2.86 5.77 -11.46
N ARG A 16 2.38 6.31 -10.34
CA ARG A 16 1.78 5.58 -9.22
C ARG A 16 0.46 6.21 -8.80
N THR A 17 -0.36 5.44 -8.09
CA THR A 17 -1.58 5.97 -7.47
C THR A 17 -1.24 6.89 -6.30
N GLN A 18 -2.12 7.87 -6.02
CA GLN A 18 -1.96 8.77 -4.87
C GLN A 18 -1.83 8.00 -3.55
N GLY A 19 -2.57 6.90 -3.38
CA GLY A 19 -2.49 6.07 -2.17
C GLY A 19 -1.09 5.46 -1.97
N THR A 20 -0.47 4.97 -3.05
CA THR A 20 0.91 4.44 -2.99
C THR A 20 1.90 5.51 -2.58
N LEU A 21 1.78 6.72 -3.16
CA LEU A 21 2.61 7.84 -2.77
C LEU A 21 2.38 8.24 -1.31
N SER A 22 1.12 8.32 -0.88
CA SER A 22 0.76 8.69 0.50
C SER A 22 1.38 7.72 1.51
N ASP A 23 1.27 6.42 1.26
CA ASP A 23 1.85 5.39 2.13
C ASP A 23 3.38 5.46 2.13
N THR A 24 4.01 5.68 0.98
CA THR A 24 5.46 5.81 0.83
C THR A 24 6.00 7.01 1.62
N LEU A 25 5.30 8.15 1.58
CA LEU A 25 5.70 9.35 2.30
C LEU A 25 5.42 9.29 3.80
N LYS A 26 4.32 8.63 4.22
CA LYS A 26 3.94 8.54 5.63
C LYS A 26 4.72 7.47 6.39
N LYS A 27 5.12 6.40 5.72
CA LYS A 27 5.77 5.22 6.31
C LYS A 27 6.92 4.75 5.43
N PRO A 28 7.98 5.57 5.28
CA PRO A 28 9.12 5.21 4.46
C PRO A 28 9.80 3.97 5.04
N LYS A 29 10.24 3.07 4.17
CA LYS A 29 11.06 1.93 4.58
C LYS A 29 12.54 2.26 4.42
N PRO A 30 13.44 1.70 5.26
CA PRO A 30 14.88 1.80 5.04
C PRO A 30 15.26 1.33 3.63
N TRP A 31 16.28 1.96 3.04
CA TRP A 31 16.71 1.67 1.67
C TRP A 31 17.04 0.19 1.44
N GLU A 32 17.70 -0.45 2.41
CA GLU A 32 18.09 -1.86 2.32
C GLU A 32 16.89 -2.83 2.29
N ASP A 33 15.76 -2.42 2.89
CA ASP A 33 14.53 -3.22 2.94
C ASP A 33 13.59 -2.97 1.74
N LEU A 34 13.96 -2.02 0.87
CA LEU A 34 13.21 -1.74 -0.35
C LEU A 34 13.57 -2.75 -1.44
N LYS A 35 12.54 -3.29 -2.08
CA LYS A 35 12.69 -3.95 -3.38
C LYS A 35 13.13 -2.93 -4.42
N GLU A 36 13.71 -3.39 -5.53
CA GLU A 36 14.16 -2.54 -6.63
C GLU A 36 13.06 -1.56 -7.10
N VAL A 37 11.83 -2.06 -7.30
CA VAL A 37 10.67 -1.22 -7.66
C VAL A 37 10.40 -0.11 -6.64
N GLY A 38 10.63 -0.37 -5.35
CA GLY A 38 10.48 0.61 -4.28
C GLY A 38 11.61 1.66 -4.31
N LYS A 39 12.85 1.24 -4.55
CA LYS A 39 14.01 2.13 -4.71
C LYS A 39 13.82 3.08 -5.88
N GLN A 40 13.32 2.58 -7.02
CA GLN A 40 13.02 3.38 -8.21
C GLN A 40 12.05 4.54 -7.93
N ILE A 41 11.10 4.40 -7.00
CA ILE A 41 10.19 5.49 -6.61
C ILE A 41 10.98 6.65 -5.98
N TYR A 42 11.91 6.35 -5.07
CA TYR A 42 12.72 7.38 -4.42
C TYR A 42 13.73 8.01 -5.38
N ILE A 43 14.31 7.22 -6.29
CA ILE A 43 15.19 7.74 -7.34
C ILE A 43 14.44 8.75 -8.21
N GLN A 44 13.25 8.41 -8.70
CA GLN A 44 12.43 9.32 -9.51
C GLN A 44 12.03 10.60 -8.74
N MET A 45 11.73 10.48 -7.45
CA MET A 45 11.49 11.66 -6.60
C MET A 45 12.74 12.55 -6.52
N ALA A 46 13.92 11.96 -6.31
CA ALA A 46 15.18 12.69 -6.20
C ALA A 46 15.56 13.36 -7.53
N GLU A 47 15.43 12.64 -8.65
CA GLU A 47 15.62 13.17 -10.00
C GLU A 47 14.70 14.35 -10.26
N TRP A 48 13.39 14.21 -9.98
CA TRP A 48 12.45 15.31 -10.13
C TRP A 48 12.80 16.49 -9.22
N MET A 49 13.22 16.25 -7.98
CA MET A 49 13.67 17.28 -7.06
C MET A 49 14.95 18.00 -7.53
N SER A 50 15.78 17.36 -8.35
CA SER A 50 17.00 17.95 -8.90
C SER A 50 16.76 18.86 -10.11
N LEU A 51 15.59 18.78 -10.75
CA LEU A 51 15.27 19.57 -11.94
C LEU A 51 15.08 21.08 -11.62
N PRO A 52 15.36 21.97 -12.58
CA PRO A 52 14.96 23.38 -12.52
C PRO A 52 13.45 23.55 -12.34
N LEU A 53 13.01 24.69 -11.77
CA LEU A 53 11.60 24.92 -11.46
C LEU A 53 10.69 24.82 -12.70
N ASP A 54 11.14 25.34 -13.83
CA ASP A 54 10.38 25.34 -15.09
C ASP A 54 10.14 23.91 -15.58
N GLU A 55 11.16 23.05 -15.54
CA GLU A 55 11.06 21.63 -15.90
C GLU A 55 10.20 20.83 -14.91
N LYS A 56 10.29 21.14 -13.60
CA LYS A 56 9.43 20.52 -12.58
C LYS A 56 7.96 20.77 -12.85
N MET A 57 7.62 22.03 -13.13
CA MET A 57 6.25 22.45 -13.42
C MET A 57 5.79 21.85 -14.74
N ALA A 58 6.63 21.86 -15.78
CA ALA A 58 6.33 21.23 -17.06
C ALA A 58 5.99 19.74 -16.92
N LYS A 59 6.79 18.93 -16.20
CA LYS A 59 6.50 17.49 -15.97
C LYS A 59 5.22 17.23 -15.19
N VAL A 60 4.80 18.17 -14.35
CA VAL A 60 3.56 18.06 -13.57
C VAL A 60 2.36 18.54 -14.40
N GLU A 61 2.54 19.51 -15.28
CA GLU A 61 1.50 20.08 -16.15
C GLU A 61 1.28 19.29 -17.44
N GLU A 62 2.30 18.56 -17.93
CA GLU A 62 2.25 17.74 -19.13
C GLU A 62 1.03 16.82 -19.10
N GLU A 63 0.08 17.01 -20.04
CA GLU A 63 -1.17 16.25 -20.25
C GLU A 63 -0.92 14.80 -20.70
N GLY A 64 -0.23 14.02 -19.86
CA GLY A 64 -0.07 12.58 -20.05
C GLY A 64 -1.20 11.79 -19.38
N ALA A 65 -1.68 10.75 -20.07
CA ALA A 65 -2.77 9.85 -19.67
C ALA A 65 -2.86 9.64 -18.16
N GLU A 66 -4.00 9.98 -17.56
CA GLU A 66 -4.29 9.57 -16.19
C GLU A 66 -4.17 8.05 -16.11
N LEU A 67 -3.52 7.56 -15.04
CA LEU A 67 -3.61 6.15 -14.70
C LEU A 67 -5.07 5.86 -14.37
N VAL A 68 -5.82 5.42 -15.39
CA VAL A 68 -7.07 4.72 -15.20
C VAL A 68 -6.78 3.63 -14.19
N ASN A 69 -7.67 3.47 -13.22
CA ASN A 69 -7.56 2.62 -12.04
C ASN A 69 -7.58 1.12 -12.40
N GLU A 70 -6.85 0.74 -13.44
CA GLU A 70 -6.61 -0.63 -13.87
C GLU A 70 -5.51 -1.16 -12.99
N LYS A 71 -5.89 -2.14 -12.18
CA LYS A 71 -4.98 -2.85 -11.29
C LYS A 71 -3.79 -3.30 -12.13
N THR A 72 -2.60 -2.86 -11.75
CA THR A 72 -1.34 -3.39 -12.27
C THR A 72 -1.25 -4.87 -11.89
N ASP A 73 -1.87 -5.72 -12.69
CA ASP A 73 -1.62 -7.14 -12.75
C ASP A 73 -0.69 -7.33 -13.95
N PHE A 74 0.58 -7.63 -13.68
CA PHE A 74 1.51 -8.03 -14.71
C PHE A 74 1.08 -9.42 -15.21
N SER A 75 0.24 -9.45 -16.24
CA SER A 75 -0.01 -10.63 -17.07
C SER A 75 -0.46 -10.21 -18.46
N GLU A 76 0.47 -10.24 -19.42
CA GLU A 76 0.15 -10.21 -20.85
C GLU A 76 -0.80 -11.35 -21.22
N LYS A 77 -2.03 -11.01 -21.63
CA LYS A 77 -2.66 -11.38 -22.92
C LYS A 77 -4.18 -11.17 -22.89
N SER A 78 -4.68 -10.80 -24.07
CA SER A 78 -6.08 -10.87 -24.57
C SER A 78 -7.11 -9.89 -23.99
N SER A 79 -7.42 -8.91 -24.84
CA SER A 79 -8.76 -8.47 -25.26
C SER A 79 -9.97 -8.92 -24.43
N ASP A 80 -10.78 -7.92 -24.05
CA ASP A 80 -12.25 -7.87 -24.10
C ASP A 80 -12.94 -7.49 -22.78
N ALA A 81 -13.95 -6.63 -22.97
CA ALA A 81 -15.09 -6.32 -22.12
C ALA A 81 -14.86 -5.67 -20.75
N SER A 82 -15.22 -4.38 -20.71
CA SER A 82 -16.11 -3.75 -19.71
C SER A 82 -16.69 -4.69 -18.64
N LYS A 83 -15.92 -5.00 -17.60
CA LYS A 83 -16.42 -5.72 -16.42
C LYS A 83 -16.86 -4.73 -15.33
N PRO A 84 -18.07 -4.87 -14.76
CA PRO A 84 -18.50 -4.07 -13.63
C PRO A 84 -17.57 -4.33 -12.44
N THR A 85 -17.07 -3.25 -11.81
CA THR A 85 -16.14 -3.33 -10.70
C THR A 85 -16.80 -4.01 -9.51
N LYS A 86 -16.40 -5.26 -9.20
CA LYS A 86 -16.86 -5.98 -8.00
C LYS A 86 -16.70 -5.08 -6.77
N LYS A 87 -17.80 -4.83 -6.05
CA LYS A 87 -17.82 -4.05 -4.80
C LYS A 87 -16.75 -4.60 -3.87
N ARG A 88 -15.82 -3.75 -3.43
CA ARG A 88 -14.72 -4.15 -2.55
C ARG A 88 -15.31 -4.73 -1.25
N PHE A 89 -14.86 -5.94 -0.92
CA PHE A 89 -15.24 -6.63 0.32
C PHE A 89 -14.77 -5.85 1.55
N GLN A 90 -15.59 -5.83 2.61
CA GLN A 90 -15.25 -5.23 3.90
C GLN A 90 -15.61 -6.21 5.01
N PHE A 91 -14.68 -6.44 5.93
CA PHE A 91 -14.94 -7.24 7.14
C PHE A 91 -15.97 -6.55 8.03
N SER A 92 -16.88 -7.33 8.62
CA SER A 92 -17.77 -6.85 9.69
C SER A 92 -16.98 -6.51 10.95
N GLN A 93 -17.59 -5.80 11.90
CA GLN A 93 -16.91 -5.46 13.15
C GLN A 93 -16.56 -6.72 13.95
N HIS A 94 -17.52 -7.64 14.10
CA HIS A 94 -17.30 -8.93 14.76
C HIS A 94 -16.15 -9.76 14.15
N GLN A 95 -16.03 -9.76 12.81
CA GLN A 95 -14.92 -10.42 12.12
C GLN A 95 -13.58 -9.75 12.45
N LYS A 96 -13.52 -8.41 12.48
CA LYS A 96 -12.30 -7.68 12.83
C LYS A 96 -11.86 -7.95 14.26
N ASP A 97 -12.78 -7.88 15.22
CA ASP A 97 -12.49 -8.07 16.64
C ASP A 97 -11.92 -9.48 16.89
N THR A 98 -12.50 -10.49 16.25
CA THR A 98 -12.02 -11.88 16.36
C THR A 98 -10.64 -12.05 15.72
N LEU A 99 -10.43 -11.51 14.52
CA LEU A 99 -9.14 -11.57 13.83
C LEU A 99 -8.04 -10.83 14.61
N GLU A 100 -8.37 -9.72 15.26
CA GLU A 100 -7.45 -8.94 16.09
C GLU A 100 -7.11 -9.68 17.38
N ALA A 101 -8.09 -10.29 18.05
CA ALA A 101 -7.85 -11.12 19.23
C ALA A 101 -6.89 -12.28 18.93
N ILE A 102 -7.07 -12.96 17.79
CA ILE A 102 -6.15 -14.01 17.34
C ILE A 102 -4.76 -13.44 17.06
N PHE A 103 -4.67 -12.30 16.36
CA PHE A 103 -3.38 -11.67 16.03
C PHE A 103 -2.57 -11.25 17.27
N ASN A 104 -3.25 -10.83 18.34
CA ASN A 104 -2.63 -10.46 19.60
C ASN A 104 -2.09 -11.66 20.38
N ILE A 105 -2.70 -12.84 20.22
CA ILE A 105 -2.21 -14.09 20.82
C ILE A 105 -1.07 -14.67 19.98
N GLU A 106 -1.27 -14.75 18.65
CA GLU A 106 -0.30 -15.32 17.72
C GLU A 106 -0.16 -14.44 16.47
N ARG A 107 0.97 -13.71 16.37
CA ARG A 107 1.23 -12.80 15.23
C ARG A 107 1.41 -13.53 13.89
N ARG A 108 1.68 -14.84 13.90
CA ARG A 108 1.86 -15.69 12.71
C ARG A 108 1.02 -16.98 12.86
N PRO A 109 -0.32 -16.88 12.80
CA PRO A 109 -1.17 -18.06 12.90
C PRO A 109 -0.82 -19.07 11.82
N ASP A 110 -0.75 -20.34 12.19
CA ASP A 110 -0.46 -21.42 11.27
C ASP A 110 -1.64 -21.70 10.31
N GLN A 111 -1.43 -22.59 9.34
CA GLN A 111 -2.44 -22.93 8.34
C GLN A 111 -3.72 -23.48 8.99
N ARG A 112 -3.60 -24.24 10.08
CA ARG A 112 -4.73 -24.85 10.78
C ARG A 112 -5.58 -23.78 11.46
N ILE A 113 -4.96 -22.86 12.20
CA ILE A 113 -5.65 -21.77 12.89
C ILE A 113 -6.33 -20.85 11.88
N MET A 114 -5.65 -20.53 10.77
CA MET A 114 -6.26 -19.73 9.70
C MET A 114 -7.47 -20.42 9.06
N ALA A 115 -7.41 -21.74 8.83
CA ALA A 115 -8.53 -22.51 8.28
C ALA A 115 -9.73 -22.54 9.25
N VAL A 116 -9.49 -22.82 10.52
CA VAL A 116 -10.54 -22.79 11.56
C VAL A 116 -11.15 -21.39 11.70
N THR A 117 -10.33 -20.35 11.60
CA THR A 117 -10.81 -18.95 11.65
C THR A 117 -11.67 -18.61 10.45
N ALA A 118 -11.28 -19.07 9.25
CA ALA A 118 -12.04 -18.88 8.02
C ALA A 118 -13.43 -19.52 8.12
N GLU A 119 -13.51 -20.76 8.59
CA GLU A 119 -14.77 -21.46 8.83
C GLU A 119 -15.65 -20.72 9.85
N LYS A 120 -15.09 -20.39 11.03
CA LYS A 120 -15.82 -19.71 12.11
C LYS A 120 -16.39 -18.34 11.71
N LEU A 121 -15.65 -17.60 10.88
CA LEU A 121 -16.03 -16.24 10.47
C LEU A 121 -16.79 -16.19 9.15
N ASN A 122 -17.03 -17.35 8.53
CA ASN A 122 -17.58 -17.49 7.19
C ASN A 122 -16.81 -16.63 6.16
N LEU A 123 -15.49 -16.78 6.17
CA LEU A 123 -14.54 -16.10 5.30
C LEU A 123 -13.80 -17.11 4.44
N ASP A 124 -13.29 -16.66 3.30
CA ASP A 124 -12.33 -17.43 2.51
C ASP A 124 -10.97 -17.45 3.23
N PHE A 125 -10.27 -18.58 3.14
CA PHE A 125 -8.92 -18.76 3.68
C PHE A 125 -7.98 -17.65 3.21
N ILE A 126 -8.09 -17.24 1.93
CA ILE A 126 -7.28 -16.15 1.36
C ILE A 126 -7.56 -14.82 2.06
N GLN A 127 -8.80 -14.54 2.47
CA GLN A 127 -9.16 -13.31 3.19
C GLN A 127 -8.48 -13.28 4.57
N VAL A 128 -8.50 -14.40 5.28
CA VAL A 128 -7.86 -14.55 6.60
C VAL A 128 -6.34 -14.47 6.49
N HIS A 129 -5.74 -15.21 5.56
CA HIS A 129 -4.31 -15.16 5.28
C HIS A 129 -3.84 -13.74 4.92
N THR A 130 -4.57 -13.06 4.03
CA THR A 130 -4.28 -11.69 3.61
C THR A 130 -4.44 -10.70 4.76
N TYR A 131 -5.44 -10.90 5.63
CA TYR A 131 -5.60 -10.08 6.83
C TYR A 131 -4.35 -10.15 7.71
N PHE A 132 -3.90 -11.36 8.09
CA PHE A 132 -2.74 -11.51 8.96
C PHE A 132 -1.45 -11.02 8.30
N MET A 133 -1.29 -11.26 7.00
CA MET A 133 -0.17 -10.70 6.24
C MET A 133 -0.13 -9.17 6.32
N ASN A 134 -1.28 -8.51 6.13
CA ASN A 134 -1.38 -7.06 6.19
C ASN A 134 -1.29 -6.51 7.62
N ALA A 135 -1.82 -7.23 8.62
CA ALA A 135 -1.72 -6.87 10.03
C ALA A 135 -0.25 -6.78 10.47
N ARG A 136 0.57 -7.80 10.14
CA ARG A 136 2.02 -7.77 10.36
C ARG A 136 2.71 -6.63 9.64
N ARG A 137 2.30 -6.31 8.40
CA ARG A 137 2.89 -5.20 7.64
C ARG A 137 2.60 -3.85 8.29
N ARG A 138 1.43 -3.70 8.93
CA ARG A 138 1.04 -2.48 9.64
C ARG A 138 1.71 -2.37 11.02
N SER A 139 1.90 -3.49 11.73
CA SER A 139 2.48 -3.49 13.08
C SER A 139 3.97 -3.13 13.10
N ARG A 140 4.72 -3.41 12.02
CA ARG A 140 6.15 -3.03 11.92
C ARG A 140 6.44 -1.56 12.25
N PHE A 141 5.54 -0.65 11.90
CA PHE A 141 5.69 0.79 12.17
C PHE A 141 5.08 1.22 13.51
N ALA A 142 4.28 0.35 14.14
CA ALA A 142 3.70 0.61 15.46
C ALA A 142 4.68 0.20 16.56
N ASP A 143 5.46 -0.87 16.34
CA ASP A 143 6.52 -1.28 17.26
C ASP A 143 7.67 -0.24 17.28
N ASP A 144 8.03 0.35 16.13
CA ASP A 144 9.09 1.39 16.00
C ASP A 144 8.80 2.67 16.81
N LYS A 145 7.55 3.17 16.77
CA LYS A 145 7.11 4.32 17.58
C LYS A 145 7.12 4.06 19.09
N ARG A 146 6.96 2.80 19.50
CA ARG A 146 6.92 2.42 20.92
C ARG A 146 8.32 2.37 21.53
N VAL A 147 9.35 2.16 20.72
CA VAL A 147 10.75 2.19 21.14
C VAL A 147 11.20 3.64 21.34
N GLU A 148 10.86 4.54 20.42
CA GLU A 148 11.22 5.97 20.54
C GLU A 148 10.58 6.65 21.77
N GLU A 149 9.37 6.25 22.19
CA GLU A 149 8.72 6.78 23.40
C GLU A 149 9.35 6.25 24.71
N MET A 150 10.12 5.16 24.67
CA MET A 150 10.80 4.59 25.86
C MET A 150 12.19 5.19 26.11
N ASP A 151 12.76 5.92 25.15
CA ASP A 151 14.06 6.60 25.28
C ASP A 151 13.92 8.04 25.83
N ILE A 152 12.74 8.42 26.32
CA ILE A 152 12.46 9.68 27.02
C ILE A 152 12.11 9.38 28.49
N GLU A 153 13.03 8.80 29.24
CA GLU A 153 12.99 8.81 30.71
C GLU A 153 14.40 8.86 31.31
#